data_AF-A0A1X1UGK3-F1
#
_entry.id   AF-A0A1X1UGK3-F1
#
_cell.length_a   1.000
_cell.length_b   1.000
_cell.length_c   1.000
_cell.angle_alpha   90.00
_cell.angle_beta   90.00
_cell.angle_gamma   90.00
#
_symmetry.space_group_name_H-M   'P 1'
#
loop_
_entity.id
_entity.type
_entity.pdbx_description
1 polymer ?
#
loop_
_entity_poly.entity_id
_entity_poly.type
_entity_poly.pdbx_seq_one_letter_code
_entity_poly.pdbx_strand_id
1 'polypeptide(L)'
;MTFRVPILLAGCVVGLVTGGQIGVSRGDTGAAYPFSCARGSLTADFASRDGLPQSSVPPSEWYRTSAGGQYLNQGWGPAADVLPPPVIPQGAGCDANTWKRERILAVAMRYIYAPDNALGLQYRHHHIPGWDPPASTHADAPEENPDTDTPHEAVAWSSGRGLDCSNFTAWVYNYGLGIKFNGDVHQQNDGQAGPMGGRIPKEGPFAPGDLIYLHPNGSESQASHVVIYIDDQHIIDSRVNAQNVIGVQIRNRQGWYRSAVLGAWRPIV
;
A
#
# COMPACT_ATOMS: atom_id res chain seq x y z
N MET A 1 66.93 45.15 13.94
CA MET A 1 65.51 45.51 14.17
C MET A 1 64.67 44.55 13.35
N THR A 2 64.14 43.53 14.01
CA THR A 2 63.55 42.33 13.42
C THR A 2 62.04 42.39 13.66
N PHE A 3 61.26 42.56 12.60
CA PHE A 3 59.79 42.46 12.66
C PHE A 3 59.37 40.99 12.52
N ARG A 4 58.72 40.47 13.56
CA ARG A 4 58.08 39.15 13.58
C ARG A 4 56.60 39.30 13.21
N VAL A 5 56.16 38.57 12.20
CA VAL A 5 54.74 38.38 11.84
C VAL A 5 54.21 37.18 12.64
N PRO A 6 53.07 37.29 13.35
CA PRO A 6 52.47 36.13 14.01
C PRO A 6 51.63 35.32 13.01
N ILE A 7 51.96 34.04 12.88
CA ILE A 7 51.14 33.03 12.19
C ILE A 7 50.10 32.54 13.21
N LEU A 8 48.82 32.74 12.88
CA LEU A 8 47.68 32.17 13.61
C LEU A 8 47.60 30.67 13.33
N LEU A 9 47.88 29.86 14.35
CA LEU A 9 47.62 28.42 14.38
C LEU A 9 46.11 28.19 14.59
N ALA A 10 45.42 27.73 13.54
CA ALA A 10 44.07 27.22 13.64
C ALA A 10 44.10 25.83 14.31
N GLY A 11 43.47 25.72 15.49
CA GLY A 11 43.32 24.46 16.20
C GLY A 11 42.37 23.50 15.47
N CYS A 12 42.86 22.30 15.18
CA CYS A 12 42.04 21.17 14.75
C CYS A 12 41.19 20.69 15.94
N VAL A 13 39.88 20.94 15.89
CA VAL A 13 38.91 20.24 16.73
C VAL A 13 38.54 18.94 15.99
N VAL A 14 39.00 17.81 16.53
CA VAL A 14 38.58 16.48 16.09
C VAL A 14 37.15 16.27 16.56
N GLY A 15 36.20 16.54 15.67
CA GLY A 15 34.80 16.16 15.86
C GLY A 15 34.64 14.65 15.64
N LEU A 16 34.31 13.94 16.72
CA LEU A 16 33.80 12.57 16.66
C LEU A 16 32.53 12.55 15.78
N VAL A 17 32.64 11.96 14.59
CA VAL A 17 31.49 11.64 13.74
C VAL A 17 30.78 10.45 14.39
N THR A 18 29.79 10.72 15.22
CA THR A 18 28.82 9.71 15.62
C THR A 18 28.06 9.29 14.37
N GLY A 19 28.02 7.98 14.11
CA GLY A 19 27.34 7.40 12.96
C GLY A 19 25.90 7.87 12.87
N GLY A 20 25.61 8.68 11.85
CA GLY A 20 24.26 9.06 11.49
C GLY A 20 23.46 7.80 11.16
N GLN A 21 22.35 7.61 11.86
CA GLN A 21 21.33 6.65 11.47
C GLN A 21 20.93 6.95 10.02
N ILE A 22 21.05 5.94 9.18
CA ILE A 22 20.58 5.97 7.79
C ILE A 22 19.09 6.37 7.82
N GLY A 23 18.78 7.47 7.12
CA GLY A 23 17.50 8.17 7.19
C GLY A 23 16.31 7.27 6.88
N VAL A 24 15.40 7.18 7.85
CA VAL A 24 14.04 6.69 7.66
C VAL A 24 13.26 7.86 7.04
N SER A 25 12.67 7.63 5.86
CA SER A 25 11.74 8.57 5.24
C SER A 25 10.68 9.01 6.26
N ARG A 26 10.59 10.32 6.48
CA ARG A 26 9.66 10.97 7.39
C ARG A 26 8.46 11.41 6.57
N GLY A 27 7.46 10.55 6.49
CA GLY A 27 6.09 11.01 6.26
C GLY A 27 5.61 11.75 7.52
N ASP A 28 5.91 13.04 7.63
CA ASP A 28 5.72 13.87 8.83
C ASP A 28 4.24 14.21 9.18
N THR A 29 3.29 13.37 8.80
CA THR A 29 1.94 13.28 9.41
C THR A 29 1.55 11.84 9.80
N GLY A 30 2.43 10.87 9.57
CA GLY A 30 2.17 9.45 9.83
C GLY A 30 2.25 9.14 11.31
N ALA A 31 1.10 8.96 11.96
CA ALA A 31 1.02 8.35 13.27
C ALA A 31 1.87 7.06 13.28
N ALA A 32 2.95 7.06 14.07
CA ALA A 32 3.77 5.87 14.22
C ALA A 32 2.92 4.79 14.88
N TYR A 33 2.49 3.79 14.12
CA TYR A 33 1.79 2.65 14.69
C TYR A 33 2.73 1.96 15.70
N PRO A 34 2.29 1.80 16.97
CA PRO A 34 3.13 1.24 18.02
C PRO A 34 3.20 -0.28 17.87
N PHE A 35 4.05 -0.74 16.96
CA PHE A 35 4.32 -2.17 16.76
C PHE A 35 4.75 -2.83 18.08
N SER A 36 4.04 -3.88 18.46
CA SER A 36 4.33 -4.72 19.62
C SER A 36 5.40 -5.76 19.28
N CYS A 37 5.44 -6.20 18.03
CA CYS A 37 6.45 -7.12 17.54
C CYS A 37 7.79 -6.42 17.30
N ALA A 38 8.88 -7.18 17.36
CA ALA A 38 10.20 -6.70 16.98
C ALA A 38 10.18 -6.25 15.51
N ARG A 39 10.42 -4.95 15.26
CA ARG A 39 10.32 -4.35 13.91
C ARG A 39 11.13 -5.12 12.85
N GLY A 40 12.33 -5.57 13.19
CA GLY A 40 13.16 -6.38 12.29
C GLY A 40 12.49 -7.68 11.84
N SER A 41 11.66 -8.30 12.69
CA SER A 41 10.95 -9.54 12.35
C SER A 41 9.83 -9.33 11.31
N LEU A 42 9.22 -8.14 11.28
CA LEU A 42 8.13 -7.81 10.35
C LEU A 42 8.64 -7.61 8.92
N THR A 43 9.91 -7.20 8.78
CA THR A 43 10.51 -6.75 7.50
C THR A 43 11.72 -7.58 7.05
N ALA A 44 12.14 -8.59 7.82
CA ALA A 44 13.41 -9.30 7.61
C ALA A 44 13.56 -9.92 6.21
N ASP A 45 12.46 -10.40 5.62
CA ASP A 45 12.45 -11.07 4.32
C ASP A 45 12.06 -10.15 3.16
N PHE A 46 11.84 -8.86 3.40
CA PHE A 46 11.38 -7.95 2.37
C PHE A 46 12.32 -7.92 1.15
N ALA A 47 13.63 -7.85 1.38
CA ALA A 47 14.60 -7.83 0.28
C ALA A 47 14.56 -9.10 -0.58
N SER A 48 14.34 -10.28 0.01
CA SER A 48 14.21 -11.52 -0.77
C SER A 48 12.87 -11.59 -1.50
N ARG A 49 11.79 -11.06 -0.90
CA ARG A 49 10.47 -10.97 -1.53
C ARG A 49 10.42 -10.00 -2.69
N ASP A 50 11.18 -8.90 -2.61
CA ASP A 50 11.31 -7.94 -3.71
C ASP A 50 11.95 -8.56 -4.96
N GLY A 51 12.72 -9.65 -4.80
CA GLY A 51 13.30 -10.43 -5.89
C GLY A 51 12.35 -11.48 -6.49
N LEU A 52 11.16 -11.68 -5.93
CA LEU A 52 10.18 -12.63 -6.48
C LEU A 52 9.41 -12.00 -7.65
N PRO A 53 9.05 -12.80 -8.68
CA PRO A 53 8.22 -12.30 -9.76
C PRO A 53 6.86 -11.84 -9.22
N GLN A 54 6.43 -10.63 -9.61
CA GLN A 54 5.11 -10.13 -9.26
C GLN A 54 4.01 -10.73 -10.15
N SER A 55 4.40 -11.22 -11.33
CA SER A 55 3.52 -11.83 -12.32
C SER A 55 4.28 -12.88 -13.10
N SER A 56 3.56 -13.90 -13.56
CA SER A 56 4.04 -14.95 -14.47
C SER A 56 4.25 -14.45 -15.89
N VAL A 57 3.66 -13.31 -16.24
CA VAL A 57 3.97 -12.59 -17.48
C VAL A 57 5.35 -11.94 -17.32
N PRO A 58 6.32 -12.18 -18.21
CA PRO A 58 7.63 -11.56 -18.10
C PRO A 58 7.57 -10.05 -18.36
N PRO A 59 8.43 -9.22 -17.73
CA PRO A 59 8.39 -7.76 -17.87
C PRO A 59 8.43 -7.23 -19.32
N SER A 60 9.09 -7.95 -20.22
CA SER A 60 9.15 -7.62 -21.65
C SER A 60 7.77 -7.63 -22.35
N GLU A 61 6.80 -8.34 -21.78
CA GLU A 61 5.47 -8.52 -22.35
C GLU A 61 4.42 -7.60 -21.70
N TRP A 62 4.76 -6.91 -20.60
CA TRP A 62 3.81 -6.10 -19.80
C TRP A 62 3.20 -4.93 -20.55
N TYR A 63 3.90 -4.40 -21.56
CA TYR A 63 3.52 -3.18 -22.28
C TYR A 63 3.09 -3.45 -23.72
N ARG A 64 2.77 -4.72 -24.05
CA ARG A 64 2.30 -5.05 -25.39
C ARG A 64 0.94 -4.42 -25.66
N THR A 65 0.81 -3.90 -26.87
CA THR A 65 -0.41 -3.29 -27.38
C THR A 65 -0.95 -4.06 -28.58
N SER A 66 -2.25 -3.92 -28.83
CA SER A 66 -2.90 -4.37 -30.06
C SER A 66 -2.51 -3.46 -31.24
N ALA A 67 -2.90 -3.84 -32.45
CA ALA A 67 -2.73 -2.98 -33.63
C ALA A 67 -3.45 -1.61 -33.49
N GLY A 68 -4.47 -1.53 -32.64
CA GLY A 68 -5.19 -0.29 -32.31
C GLY A 68 -4.54 0.52 -31.17
N GLY A 69 -3.37 0.11 -30.67
CA GLY A 69 -2.65 0.84 -29.61
C GLY A 69 -3.15 0.57 -28.19
N GLN A 70 -4.18 -0.26 -28.01
CA GLN A 70 -4.70 -0.64 -26.69
C GLN A 70 -3.80 -1.67 -26.02
N TYR A 71 -3.52 -1.53 -24.72
CA TYR A 71 -2.78 -2.54 -23.97
C TYR A 71 -3.52 -3.88 -23.97
N LEU A 72 -2.80 -4.98 -24.17
CA LEU A 72 -3.40 -6.33 -24.16
C LEU A 72 -3.94 -6.76 -22.78
N ASN A 73 -3.48 -6.09 -21.72
CA ASN A 73 -3.97 -6.24 -20.35
C ASN A 73 -5.08 -5.24 -19.99
N GLN A 74 -5.73 -4.64 -21.00
CA GLN A 74 -6.80 -3.65 -20.84
C GLN A 74 -6.39 -2.40 -20.06
N GLY A 75 -5.09 -2.13 -19.95
CA GLY A 75 -4.59 -0.98 -19.22
C GLY A 75 -4.52 -1.17 -17.70
N TRP A 76 -4.70 -2.41 -17.21
CA TRP A 76 -4.58 -2.75 -15.78
C TRP A 76 -3.22 -3.34 -15.39
N GLY A 77 -2.34 -3.61 -16.36
CA GLY A 77 -1.10 -4.32 -16.09
C GLY A 77 -1.32 -5.84 -15.95
N PRO A 78 -0.25 -6.61 -15.78
CA PRO A 78 -0.33 -8.05 -15.68
C PRO A 78 -0.90 -8.48 -14.33
N ALA A 79 -1.62 -9.60 -14.29
CA ALA A 79 -2.18 -10.14 -13.06
C ALA A 79 -1.07 -10.55 -12.06
N ALA A 80 -1.33 -10.34 -10.76
CA ALA A 80 -0.42 -10.73 -9.70
C ALA A 80 -0.28 -12.26 -9.56
N ASP A 81 0.94 -12.75 -9.39
CA ASP A 81 1.22 -14.14 -9.01
C ASP A 81 0.99 -14.37 -7.50
N VAL A 82 0.79 -15.62 -7.09
CA VAL A 82 0.78 -15.99 -5.66
C VAL A 82 2.21 -15.95 -5.13
N LEU A 83 2.44 -15.20 -4.05
CA LEU A 83 3.73 -15.18 -3.37
C LEU A 83 3.76 -16.24 -2.24
N PRO A 84 4.91 -16.88 -1.96
CA PRO A 84 5.00 -17.92 -0.95
C PRO A 84 4.75 -17.33 0.45
N PRO A 85 4.00 -17.99 1.34
CA PRO A 85 3.78 -17.49 2.70
C PRO A 85 5.12 -17.35 3.45
N PRO A 86 5.32 -16.29 4.25
CA PRO A 86 6.55 -16.14 5.02
C PRO A 86 6.60 -17.13 6.19
N VAL A 87 7.81 -17.41 6.67
CA VAL A 87 8.01 -18.09 7.95
C VAL A 87 7.93 -17.03 9.06
N ILE A 88 7.09 -17.27 10.08
CA ILE A 88 7.03 -16.41 11.26
C ILE A 88 8.32 -16.61 12.08
N PRO A 89 9.14 -15.56 12.30
CA PRO A 89 10.39 -15.71 13.04
C PRO A 89 10.16 -16.12 14.51
N GLN A 90 10.94 -17.08 15.02
CA GLN A 90 10.87 -17.52 16.42
C GLN A 90 11.14 -16.39 17.45
N GLY A 91 11.86 -15.34 17.04
CA GLY A 91 12.17 -14.16 17.84
C GLY A 91 11.29 -12.94 17.55
N ALA A 92 10.05 -13.14 17.08
CA ALA A 92 9.15 -12.04 16.72
C ALA A 92 8.80 -11.08 17.88
N GLY A 93 8.93 -11.53 19.14
CA GLY A 93 8.62 -10.72 20.32
C GLY A 93 7.12 -10.54 20.61
N CYS A 94 6.26 -11.23 19.85
CA CYS A 94 4.81 -11.20 19.95
C CYS A 94 4.24 -12.56 19.51
N ASP A 95 2.95 -12.81 19.70
CA ASP A 95 2.30 -14.02 19.19
C ASP A 95 2.12 -13.99 17.66
N ALA A 96 1.87 -15.17 17.07
CA ALA A 96 1.77 -15.34 15.62
C ALA A 96 0.65 -14.49 14.97
N ASN A 97 -0.48 -14.30 15.64
CA ASN A 97 -1.58 -13.53 15.08
C ASN A 97 -1.28 -12.04 15.13
N THR A 98 -0.71 -11.55 16.24
CA THR A 98 -0.21 -10.18 16.33
C THR A 98 0.86 -9.93 15.26
N TRP A 99 1.80 -10.85 15.07
CA TRP A 99 2.81 -10.75 14.02
C TRP A 99 2.21 -10.64 12.61
N LYS A 100 1.23 -11.49 12.26
CA LYS A 100 0.56 -11.44 10.96
C LYS A 100 -0.12 -10.08 10.73
N ARG A 101 -0.84 -9.57 11.74
CA ARG A 101 -1.55 -8.27 11.66
C ARG A 101 -0.57 -7.10 11.49
N GLU A 102 0.45 -7.05 12.34
CA GLU A 102 1.47 -6.02 12.30
C GLU A 102 2.31 -6.08 11.03
N ARG A 103 2.54 -7.27 10.48
CA ARG A 103 3.22 -7.41 9.19
C ARG A 103 2.40 -6.86 8.05
N ILE A 104 1.09 -7.10 8.01
CA ILE A 104 0.20 -6.49 7.01
C ILE A 104 0.29 -4.96 7.08
N LEU A 105 0.28 -4.38 8.28
CA LEU A 105 0.45 -2.94 8.44
C LEU A 105 1.84 -2.46 7.99
N ALA A 106 2.91 -3.19 8.35
CA ALA A 106 4.27 -2.85 7.93
C ALA A 106 4.42 -2.89 6.39
N VAL A 107 3.78 -3.85 5.72
CA VAL A 107 3.74 -3.93 4.25
C VAL A 107 2.91 -2.80 3.66
N ALA A 108 1.73 -2.50 4.21
CA ALA A 108 0.90 -1.40 3.74
C ALA A 108 1.65 -0.05 3.84
N MET A 109 2.30 0.20 4.98
CA MET A 109 3.07 1.42 5.24
C MET A 109 4.30 1.57 4.33
N ARG A 110 4.86 0.47 3.82
CA ARG A 110 5.96 0.49 2.85
C ARG A 110 5.60 1.25 1.56
N TYR A 111 4.32 1.27 1.20
CA TYR A 111 3.84 1.87 -0.05
C TYR A 111 3.25 3.28 0.11
N ILE A 112 3.35 3.90 1.30
CA ILE A 112 2.86 5.27 1.54
C ILE A 112 3.46 6.22 0.50
N TYR A 113 2.60 6.97 -0.19
CA TYR A 113 3.01 7.89 -1.23
C TYR A 113 3.57 9.18 -0.62
N ALA A 114 4.89 9.26 -0.53
CA ALA A 114 5.62 10.42 -0.04
C ALA A 114 6.81 10.72 -0.96
N PRO A 115 7.24 12.00 -1.08
CA PRO A 115 8.34 12.39 -1.97
C PRO A 115 9.66 11.64 -1.72
N ASP A 116 9.90 11.20 -0.48
CA ASP A 116 11.10 10.50 -0.05
C ASP A 116 10.93 8.97 0.03
N ASN A 117 9.76 8.45 -0.38
CA ASN A 117 9.52 7.01 -0.46
C ASN A 117 9.55 6.53 -1.93
N ALA A 118 10.66 5.91 -2.33
CA ALA A 118 10.84 5.33 -3.67
C ALA A 118 9.83 4.21 -4.01
N LEU A 119 9.15 3.66 -3.02
CA LEU A 119 8.12 2.63 -3.19
C LEU A 119 6.71 3.21 -3.12
N GLY A 120 6.56 4.50 -2.85
CA GLY A 120 5.26 5.16 -2.75
C GLY A 120 4.39 4.91 -3.98
N LEU A 121 3.11 4.60 -3.77
CA LEU A 121 2.17 4.29 -4.85
C LEU A 121 1.06 5.33 -4.95
N GLN A 122 0.84 5.85 -6.15
CA GLN A 122 -0.35 6.63 -6.47
C GLN A 122 -1.58 5.72 -6.58
N TYR A 123 -2.76 6.33 -6.65
CA TYR A 123 -3.96 5.61 -7.05
C TYR A 123 -3.95 5.37 -8.56
N ARG A 124 -3.98 4.10 -8.97
CA ARG A 124 -4.05 3.67 -10.37
C ARG A 124 -4.81 2.36 -10.48
N HIS A 125 -5.57 2.14 -11.54
CA HIS A 125 -6.26 0.87 -11.81
C HIS A 125 -5.30 -0.22 -12.28
N HIS A 126 -4.33 -0.58 -11.44
CA HIS A 126 -3.25 -1.51 -11.78
C HIS A 126 -3.31 -2.73 -10.86
N HIS A 127 -2.95 -3.90 -11.38
CA HIS A 127 -2.93 -5.16 -10.62
C HIS A 127 -1.67 -5.37 -9.78
N ILE A 128 -0.53 -4.81 -10.19
CA ILE A 128 0.76 -4.98 -9.51
C ILE A 128 1.53 -3.66 -9.40
N PRO A 129 2.30 -3.45 -8.32
CA PRO A 129 3.01 -2.19 -8.10
C PRO A 129 4.22 -2.00 -9.00
N GLY A 130 4.74 -3.07 -9.63
CA GLY A 130 5.86 -3.02 -10.56
C GLY A 130 5.48 -2.51 -11.95
N TRP A 131 4.19 -2.49 -12.31
CA TRP A 131 3.75 -2.02 -13.60
C TRP A 131 3.77 -0.49 -13.66
N ASP A 132 4.54 0.05 -14.61
CA ASP A 132 4.90 1.46 -14.73
C ASP A 132 4.72 1.93 -16.18
N PRO A 133 3.47 2.06 -16.66
CA PRO A 133 3.20 2.46 -18.03
C PRO A 133 3.71 3.89 -18.27
N PRO A 134 4.43 4.15 -19.38
CA PRO A 134 5.04 5.46 -19.65
C PRO A 134 4.02 6.52 -20.08
N ALA A 135 2.81 6.11 -20.43
CA ALA A 135 1.71 6.96 -20.88
C ALA A 135 0.40 6.49 -20.25
N SER A 136 -0.64 7.31 -20.38
CA SER A 136 -1.99 6.93 -19.96
C SER A 136 -2.41 5.61 -20.61
N THR A 137 -3.12 4.79 -19.84
CA THR A 137 -3.57 3.45 -20.24
C THR A 137 -5.02 3.44 -20.72
N HIS A 138 -5.69 4.60 -20.65
CA HIS A 138 -7.05 4.78 -21.13
C HIS A 138 -7.10 4.92 -22.65
N ALA A 139 -7.46 3.84 -23.34
CA ALA A 139 -7.80 3.83 -24.76
C ALA A 139 -9.21 3.25 -24.92
N ASP A 140 -10.23 4.12 -24.87
CA ASP A 140 -11.65 3.80 -25.10
C ASP A 140 -12.27 2.70 -24.21
N ALA A 141 -11.61 2.29 -23.12
CA ALA A 141 -12.19 1.37 -22.14
C ALA A 141 -13.35 2.06 -21.41
N PRO A 142 -14.52 1.41 -21.24
CA PRO A 142 -15.57 1.97 -20.39
C PRO A 142 -15.00 2.16 -18.99
N GLU A 143 -15.20 3.36 -18.44
CA GLU A 143 -14.69 3.71 -17.13
C GLU A 143 -15.44 2.91 -16.05
N GLU A 144 -14.82 1.84 -15.57
CA GLU A 144 -15.19 1.25 -14.29
C GLU A 144 -14.63 2.16 -13.21
N ASN A 145 -15.39 3.18 -12.78
CA ASN A 145 -15.05 3.95 -11.60
C ASN A 145 -15.69 3.26 -10.37
N PRO A 146 -14.94 2.41 -9.63
CA PRO A 146 -15.48 1.82 -8.40
C PRO A 146 -15.72 2.88 -7.32
N ASP A 147 -15.01 4.02 -7.33
CA ASP A 147 -15.17 5.14 -6.40
C ASP A 147 -15.99 6.27 -7.04
N THR A 148 -17.30 6.10 -7.13
CA THR A 148 -18.23 7.11 -7.67
C THR A 148 -18.23 8.43 -6.88
N ASP A 149 -17.59 8.48 -5.71
CA ASP A 149 -17.44 9.70 -4.90
C ASP A 149 -16.27 10.59 -5.36
N THR A 150 -15.38 10.07 -6.22
CA THR A 150 -14.34 10.87 -6.86
C THR A 150 -14.70 11.08 -8.34
N PRO A 151 -14.73 12.33 -8.85
CA PRO A 151 -15.02 12.58 -10.25
C PRO A 151 -14.10 11.80 -11.18
N HIS A 152 -14.62 11.49 -12.36
CA HIS A 152 -14.04 10.77 -13.49
C HIS A 152 -12.69 11.36 -13.96
N GLU A 153 -11.67 11.27 -13.12
CA GLU A 153 -10.38 11.85 -13.41
C GLU A 153 -9.51 10.80 -14.09
N ALA A 154 -9.04 11.13 -15.30
CA ALA A 154 -8.01 10.42 -16.05
C ALA A 154 -6.74 10.09 -15.22
N VAL A 155 -6.62 10.62 -14.00
CA VAL A 155 -5.64 10.27 -12.98
C VAL A 155 -5.60 8.76 -12.69
N ALA A 156 -6.75 8.08 -12.59
CA ALA A 156 -6.75 6.64 -12.28
C ALA A 156 -6.11 5.77 -13.39
N TRP A 157 -6.04 6.29 -14.61
CA TRP A 157 -5.45 5.67 -15.79
C TRP A 157 -4.17 6.38 -16.27
N SER A 158 -3.69 7.37 -15.53
CA SER A 158 -2.48 8.10 -15.89
C SER A 158 -1.25 7.20 -15.87
N SER A 159 -0.18 7.64 -16.54
CA SER A 159 1.10 6.96 -16.46
C SER A 159 1.61 6.84 -15.01
N GLY A 160 2.63 5.99 -14.85
CA GLY A 160 3.30 5.80 -13.56
C GLY A 160 2.79 4.61 -12.77
N ARG A 161 3.53 4.24 -11.74
CA ARG A 161 3.15 3.17 -10.78
C ARG A 161 2.00 3.58 -9.87
N GLY A 162 1.15 2.63 -9.53
CA GLY A 162 0.09 2.80 -8.54
C GLY A 162 -0.72 1.53 -8.34
N LEU A 163 -1.68 1.58 -7.41
CA LEU A 163 -2.70 0.56 -7.19
C LEU A 163 -3.98 1.26 -6.73
N ASP A 164 -5.14 0.72 -7.06
CA ASP A 164 -6.42 1.17 -6.52
C ASP A 164 -6.65 0.54 -5.16
N CYS A 165 -7.78 0.82 -4.52
CA CYS A 165 -8.03 0.40 -3.14
C CYS A 165 -8.02 -1.15 -2.98
N SER A 166 -8.67 -1.87 -3.89
CA SER A 166 -8.82 -3.32 -3.84
C SER A 166 -7.59 -4.07 -4.35
N ASN A 167 -6.89 -3.59 -5.40
CA ASN A 167 -5.62 -4.18 -5.80
C ASN A 167 -4.50 -3.86 -4.78
N PHE A 168 -4.53 -2.69 -4.12
CA PHE A 168 -3.62 -2.38 -3.02
C PHE A 168 -3.75 -3.39 -1.86
N THR A 169 -4.97 -3.62 -1.38
CA THR A 169 -5.22 -4.57 -0.29
C THR A 169 -4.87 -6.01 -0.69
N ALA A 170 -5.23 -6.43 -1.91
CA ALA A 170 -4.84 -7.73 -2.45
C ALA A 170 -3.33 -7.91 -2.53
N TRP A 171 -2.60 -6.88 -3.00
CA TRP A 171 -1.15 -6.89 -3.05
C TRP A 171 -0.52 -6.97 -1.66
N VAL A 172 -0.98 -6.16 -0.70
CA VAL A 172 -0.46 -6.13 0.67
C VAL A 172 -0.58 -7.51 1.34
N TYR A 173 -1.72 -8.18 1.18
CA TYR A 173 -1.95 -9.50 1.77
C TYR A 173 -1.17 -10.62 1.09
N ASN A 174 -1.03 -10.55 -0.22
CA ASN A 174 -0.22 -11.50 -0.99
C ASN A 174 1.28 -11.32 -0.69
N TYR A 175 1.79 -10.10 -0.78
CA TYR A 175 3.18 -9.79 -0.43
C TYR A 175 3.46 -10.11 1.04
N GLY A 176 2.60 -9.69 1.95
CA GLY A 176 2.79 -9.88 3.38
C GLY A 176 2.73 -11.34 3.79
N LEU A 177 1.67 -12.05 3.44
CA LEU A 177 1.36 -13.36 4.03
C LEU A 177 1.18 -14.49 3.00
N GLY A 178 1.33 -14.22 1.71
CA GLY A 178 1.00 -15.18 0.64
C GLY A 178 -0.50 -15.44 0.51
N ILE A 179 -1.34 -14.56 1.07
CA ILE A 179 -2.79 -14.66 0.98
C ILE A 179 -3.23 -13.92 -0.28
N LYS A 180 -3.48 -14.66 -1.37
CA LYS A 180 -3.91 -14.09 -2.64
C LYS A 180 -5.44 -14.13 -2.78
N PHE A 181 -6.04 -12.96 -2.93
CA PHE A 181 -7.39 -12.76 -3.43
C PHE A 181 -7.38 -11.81 -4.63
N ASN A 182 -8.47 -11.75 -5.39
CA ASN A 182 -8.57 -10.83 -6.53
C ASN A 182 -8.79 -9.38 -6.10
N GLY A 183 -8.49 -8.45 -7.02
CA GLY A 183 -8.60 -7.00 -6.80
C GLY A 183 -9.97 -6.41 -7.13
N ASP A 184 -11.03 -7.23 -7.26
CA ASP A 184 -12.39 -6.73 -7.49
C ASP A 184 -13.03 -6.41 -6.13
N VAL A 185 -13.36 -5.13 -5.89
CA VAL A 185 -13.88 -4.67 -4.60
C VAL A 185 -15.24 -5.28 -4.24
N HIS A 186 -16.08 -5.57 -5.24
CA HIS A 186 -17.38 -6.18 -5.04
C HIS A 186 -17.21 -7.65 -4.64
N GLN A 187 -16.36 -8.39 -5.36
CA GLN A 187 -16.06 -9.79 -5.01
C GLN A 187 -15.35 -9.90 -3.65
N GLN A 188 -14.51 -8.94 -3.30
CA GLN A 188 -13.89 -8.88 -1.98
C GLN A 188 -14.94 -8.67 -0.88
N ASN A 189 -15.84 -7.69 -1.04
CA ASN A 189 -16.92 -7.45 -0.09
C ASN A 189 -17.87 -8.66 0.05
N ASP A 190 -18.16 -9.34 -1.05
CA ASP A 190 -19.04 -10.50 -1.09
C ASP A 190 -18.37 -11.78 -0.57
N GLY A 191 -17.07 -11.74 -0.26
CA GLY A 191 -16.31 -12.89 0.22
C GLY A 191 -15.92 -13.89 -0.88
N GLN A 192 -16.03 -13.50 -2.14
CA GLN A 192 -15.82 -14.35 -3.32
C GLN A 192 -14.43 -14.16 -3.96
N ALA A 193 -13.66 -13.16 -3.52
CA ALA A 193 -12.36 -12.86 -4.12
C ALA A 193 -11.25 -13.88 -3.84
N GLY A 194 -11.48 -14.83 -2.92
CA GLY A 194 -10.50 -15.82 -2.50
C GLY A 194 -10.58 -16.07 -0.99
N PRO A 195 -9.46 -16.37 -0.31
CA PRO A 195 -9.42 -16.64 1.13
C PRO A 195 -9.61 -15.36 1.96
N MET A 196 -10.83 -14.82 2.00
CA MET A 196 -11.18 -13.59 2.73
C MET A 196 -11.26 -13.79 4.26
N GLY A 197 -11.20 -15.04 4.72
CA GLY A 197 -11.21 -15.40 6.13
C GLY A 197 -12.57 -15.18 6.79
N GLY A 198 -12.59 -14.51 7.95
CA GLY A 198 -13.82 -14.33 8.76
C GLY A 198 -14.54 -13.01 8.46
N ARG A 199 -15.87 -13.06 8.26
CA ARG A 199 -16.71 -11.86 8.12
C ARG A 199 -16.89 -11.17 9.48
N ILE A 200 -16.85 -9.84 9.47
CA ILE A 200 -17.06 -8.97 10.64
C ILE A 200 -18.23 -8.04 10.32
N PRO A 201 -19.22 -7.89 11.20
CA PRO A 201 -20.34 -6.99 10.98
C PRO A 201 -19.87 -5.52 10.98
N LYS A 202 -20.71 -4.60 10.47
CA LYS A 202 -20.36 -3.18 10.34
C LYS A 202 -20.04 -2.49 11.67
N GLU A 203 -20.55 -3.02 12.77
CA GLU A 203 -20.30 -2.54 14.13
C GLU A 203 -18.94 -2.99 14.70
N GLY A 204 -18.27 -3.96 14.06
CA GLY A 204 -17.03 -4.55 14.54
C GLY A 204 -17.25 -5.72 15.53
N PRO A 205 -16.30 -5.99 16.44
CA PRO A 205 -15.06 -5.25 16.66
C PRO A 205 -14.03 -5.50 15.56
N PHE A 206 -13.47 -4.41 15.03
CA PHE A 206 -12.36 -4.45 14.09
C PHE A 206 -11.02 -4.65 14.82
N ALA A 207 -10.08 -5.26 14.13
CA ALA A 207 -8.71 -5.48 14.57
C ALA A 207 -7.73 -5.02 13.48
N PRO A 208 -6.50 -4.62 13.85
CA PRO A 208 -5.47 -4.22 12.89
C PRO A 208 -5.33 -5.24 11.77
N GLY A 209 -5.34 -4.76 10.52
CA GLY A 209 -5.30 -5.56 9.31
C GLY A 209 -6.66 -5.86 8.68
N ASP A 210 -7.77 -5.79 9.40
CA ASP A 210 -9.09 -6.08 8.82
C ASP A 210 -9.38 -5.19 7.60
N LEU A 211 -10.00 -5.78 6.58
CA LEU A 211 -10.40 -5.08 5.36
C LEU A 211 -11.83 -4.56 5.54
N ILE A 212 -11.99 -3.25 5.72
CA ILE A 212 -13.30 -2.60 5.88
C ILE A 212 -13.78 -2.13 4.52
N TYR A 213 -15.01 -2.53 4.15
CA TYR A 213 -15.64 -2.16 2.89
C TYR A 213 -16.59 -0.99 3.11
N LEU A 214 -16.51 -0.03 2.20
CA LEU A 214 -17.24 1.22 2.25
C LEU A 214 -18.11 1.34 1.01
N HIS A 215 -19.31 1.89 1.21
CA HIS A 215 -20.23 2.18 0.13
C HIS A 215 -20.07 3.62 -0.36
N PRO A 216 -20.42 3.93 -1.62
CA PRO A 216 -20.35 5.30 -2.11
C PRO A 216 -21.51 6.14 -1.56
N ASN A 217 -21.44 7.45 -1.71
CA ASN A 217 -22.59 8.30 -1.41
C ASN A 217 -23.76 7.94 -2.34
N GLY A 218 -24.95 7.72 -1.75
CA GLY A 218 -26.18 7.45 -2.51
C GLY A 218 -26.44 5.98 -2.85
N SER A 219 -25.54 5.04 -2.53
CA SER A 219 -25.79 3.60 -2.64
C SER A 219 -25.27 2.89 -1.39
N GLU A 220 -26.15 2.56 -0.43
CA GLU A 220 -25.74 1.95 0.85
C GLU A 220 -25.55 0.43 0.79
N SER A 221 -25.73 -0.20 -0.37
CA SER A 221 -25.68 -1.67 -0.52
C SER A 221 -24.52 -2.18 -1.37
N GLN A 222 -23.76 -1.29 -2.00
CA GLN A 222 -22.68 -1.66 -2.91
C GLN A 222 -21.34 -1.15 -2.37
N ALA A 223 -20.33 -2.02 -2.31
CA ALA A 223 -18.97 -1.59 -1.96
C ALA A 223 -18.35 -0.80 -3.12
N SER A 224 -17.84 0.39 -2.86
CA SER A 224 -17.04 1.21 -3.79
C SER A 224 -15.56 1.22 -3.43
N HIS A 225 -15.26 1.00 -2.15
CA HIS A 225 -13.92 1.20 -1.62
C HIS A 225 -13.60 0.22 -0.51
N VAL A 226 -12.31 -0.06 -0.33
CA VAL A 226 -11.81 -0.90 0.76
C VAL A 226 -10.60 -0.25 1.42
N VAL A 227 -10.53 -0.36 2.75
CA VAL A 227 -9.44 0.16 3.56
C VAL A 227 -8.89 -0.91 4.49
N ILE A 228 -7.62 -0.82 4.85
CA ILE A 228 -7.02 -1.65 5.92
C ILE A 228 -7.19 -0.89 7.23
N TYR A 229 -7.84 -1.52 8.21
CA TYR A 229 -7.99 -0.97 9.55
C TYR A 229 -6.65 -0.97 10.30
N ILE A 230 -6.28 0.18 10.89
CA ILE A 230 -5.11 0.30 11.76
C ILE A 230 -5.58 0.31 13.21
N ASP A 231 -6.42 1.28 13.55
CA ASP A 231 -7.04 1.46 14.86
C ASP A 231 -8.33 2.30 14.70
N ASP A 232 -9.00 2.65 15.81
CA ASP A 232 -10.27 3.37 15.69
C ASP A 232 -10.12 4.75 15.05
N GLN A 233 -8.95 5.38 15.16
CA GLN A 233 -8.65 6.69 14.63
C GLN A 233 -8.05 6.65 13.23
N HIS A 234 -7.49 5.52 12.79
CA HIS A 234 -6.68 5.45 11.56
C HIS A 234 -7.02 4.27 10.66
N ILE A 235 -6.93 4.52 9.36
CA ILE A 235 -6.94 3.50 8.29
C ILE A 235 -5.79 3.75 7.32
N ILE A 236 -5.46 2.76 6.50
CA ILE A 236 -4.61 2.93 5.32
C ILE A 236 -5.34 2.42 4.09
N ASP A 237 -5.33 3.22 3.04
CA ASP A 237 -5.98 2.93 1.77
C ASP A 237 -5.20 3.56 0.61
N SER A 238 -5.58 3.22 -0.62
CA SER A 238 -5.18 3.94 -1.82
C SER A 238 -6.39 4.67 -2.38
N ARG A 239 -6.30 5.99 -2.58
CA ARG A 239 -7.38 6.79 -3.15
C ARG A 239 -6.84 7.94 -3.99
N VAL A 240 -7.57 8.34 -5.03
CA VAL A 240 -7.21 9.50 -5.89
C VAL A 240 -6.92 10.73 -5.04
N ASN A 241 -7.87 11.13 -4.19
CA ASN A 241 -7.70 12.19 -3.21
C ASN A 241 -8.70 12.01 -2.07
N ALA A 242 -8.23 12.13 -0.84
CA ALA A 242 -9.07 12.41 0.31
C ALA A 242 -8.24 13.16 1.35
N GLN A 243 -8.88 13.95 2.22
CA GLN A 243 -8.17 14.63 3.32
C GLN A 243 -6.91 15.41 2.85
N ASN A 244 -6.93 15.93 1.61
CA ASN A 244 -5.83 16.64 0.93
C ASN A 244 -4.55 15.82 0.70
N VAL A 245 -4.64 14.49 0.67
CA VAL A 245 -3.52 13.59 0.36
C VAL A 245 -3.93 12.51 -0.65
N ILE A 246 -2.99 12.13 -1.52
CA ILE A 246 -3.23 11.28 -2.69
C ILE A 246 -2.49 9.94 -2.60
N GLY A 247 -3.00 8.93 -3.31
CA GLY A 247 -2.42 7.60 -3.36
C GLY A 247 -2.57 6.81 -2.07
N VAL A 248 -1.60 5.94 -1.81
CA VAL A 248 -1.53 5.15 -0.58
C VAL A 248 -1.18 6.05 0.60
N GLN A 249 -2.07 6.16 1.58
CA GLN A 249 -1.91 7.07 2.72
C GLN A 249 -2.51 6.49 3.99
N ILE A 250 -1.94 6.85 5.14
CA ILE A 250 -2.66 6.75 6.42
C ILE A 250 -3.63 7.91 6.49
N ARG A 251 -4.89 7.63 6.83
CA ARG A 251 -5.95 8.65 6.93
C ARG A 251 -6.66 8.56 8.25
N ASN A 252 -7.23 9.69 8.66
CA ASN A 252 -8.12 9.72 9.81
C ASN A 252 -9.40 8.96 9.47
N ARG A 253 -9.74 7.98 10.30
CA ARG A 253 -11.01 7.27 10.24
C ARG A 253 -12.10 8.15 10.81
N GLN A 254 -12.65 9.04 9.99
CA GLN A 254 -13.70 10.00 10.33
C GLN A 254 -14.61 10.27 9.13
N GLY A 255 -15.77 10.89 9.38
CA GLY A 255 -16.74 11.19 8.33
C GLY A 255 -17.16 9.93 7.56
N TRP A 256 -17.04 9.99 6.23
CA TRP A 256 -17.38 8.87 5.33
C TRP A 256 -16.68 7.55 5.70
N TYR A 257 -15.41 7.57 6.11
CA TYR A 257 -14.69 6.36 6.56
C TYR A 257 -15.30 5.68 7.79
N ARG A 258 -16.17 6.38 8.55
CA ARG A 258 -16.94 5.80 9.66
C ARG A 258 -18.38 5.50 9.29
N SER A 259 -19.03 6.39 8.55
CA SER A 259 -20.46 6.27 8.26
C SER A 259 -20.78 5.28 7.15
N ALA A 260 -19.86 5.07 6.20
CA ALA A 260 -20.13 4.28 5.00
C ALA A 260 -19.84 2.77 5.13
N VAL A 261 -19.66 2.27 6.35
CA VAL A 261 -19.19 0.90 6.60
C VAL A 261 -20.27 -0.14 6.28
N LEU A 262 -19.96 -1.04 5.34
CA LEU A 262 -20.79 -2.21 5.00
C LEU A 262 -20.50 -3.42 5.89
N GLY A 263 -19.28 -3.49 6.42
CA GLY A 263 -18.74 -4.65 7.13
C GLY A 263 -17.25 -4.78 6.85
N ALA A 264 -16.67 -5.86 7.34
CA ALA A 264 -15.27 -6.16 7.07
C ALA A 264 -15.01 -7.66 6.88
N TRP A 265 -13.83 -7.95 6.35
CA TRP A 265 -13.26 -9.29 6.30
C TRP A 265 -11.93 -9.32 7.06
N ARG A 266 -11.66 -10.42 7.74
CA ARG A 266 -10.39 -10.73 8.40
C ARG A 266 -9.72 -11.91 7.69
N PRO A 267 -8.84 -11.67 6.70
CA PRO A 267 -8.16 -12.74 5.98
C PRO A 267 -7.14 -13.50 6.84
N ILE A 268 -6.72 -12.93 7.96
CA ILE A 268 -5.81 -13.57 8.93
C ILE A 268 -6.59 -14.61 9.73
N VAL A 269 -6.39 -15.89 9.38
CA VAL A 269 -6.86 -17.07 10.12
C VAL A 269 -5.77 -17.68 11.00
#